data_AF-A0A2W6YH33-F1
#
_entry.id   AF-A0A2W6YH33-F1
#
_cell.length_a   1.000
_cell.length_b   1.000
_cell.length_c   1.000
_cell.angle_alpha   90.00
_cell.angle_beta   90.00
_cell.angle_gamma   90.00
#
_symmetry.space_group_name_H-M   'P 1'
#
loop_
_entity.id
_entity.type
_entity.pdbx_description
1 polymer ?
#
loop_
_entity_poly.entity_id
_entity_poly.type
_entity_poly.pdbx_seq_one_letter_code
_entity_poly.pdbx_strand_id
1 'polypeptide(L)'
;MTATHSVVPSIYRRDRGETKLLRTEIHNGCWIGLGVTILPGIVIGEGCVIAAGSVVNKNCEKNGLYAGVPAKRVKDLPVLSLYPFHNGVEVDESFD
;
A
#
# COMPACT_ATOMS: atom_id res chain seq x y z
N MET A 1 6.33 -15.67 2.89
CA MET A 1 6.14 -14.56 3.85
C MET A 1 5.53 -15.13 5.11
N THR A 2 6.17 -14.96 6.27
CA THR A 2 5.69 -15.49 7.56
C THR A 2 5.07 -14.35 8.38
N ALA A 3 3.85 -14.58 8.90
CA ALA A 3 2.88 -13.52 9.21
C ALA A 3 3.15 -12.73 10.51
N THR A 4 3.87 -13.29 11.48
CA THR A 4 4.18 -12.65 12.77
C THR A 4 5.34 -13.42 13.41
N HIS A 5 6.46 -12.76 13.71
CA HIS A 5 7.53 -13.37 14.53
C HIS A 5 7.71 -12.53 15.79
N SER A 6 7.49 -13.14 16.94
CA SER A 6 8.02 -12.61 18.18
C SER A 6 9.56 -12.62 18.09
N VAL A 7 10.20 -11.49 18.42
CA VAL A 7 11.67 -11.45 18.49
C VAL A 7 12.09 -12.20 19.74
N VAL A 8 12.29 -13.51 19.58
CA VAL A 8 12.70 -14.44 20.63
C VAL A 8 14.19 -14.82 20.47
N PRO A 9 14.84 -15.35 21.53
CA PRO A 9 16.20 -15.89 21.42
C PRO A 9 16.34 -16.85 20.23
N SER A 10 17.53 -16.91 19.61
CA SER A 10 17.78 -17.64 18.36
C SER A 10 17.31 -19.09 18.37
N ILE A 11 17.39 -19.75 19.53
CA ILE A 11 16.97 -21.13 19.76
C ILE A 11 15.45 -21.34 19.61
N TYR A 12 14.65 -20.28 19.74
CA TYR A 12 13.19 -20.31 19.64
C TYR A 12 12.64 -19.69 18.34
N ARG A 13 13.49 -19.23 17.41
CA ARG A 13 13.03 -18.62 16.15
C ARG A 13 12.35 -19.60 15.19
N ARG A 14 12.62 -20.91 15.35
CA ARG A 14 11.93 -21.99 14.62
C ARG A 14 10.68 -22.47 15.36
N ASP A 15 10.41 -21.96 16.56
CA ASP A 15 9.15 -22.28 17.22
C ASP A 15 8.02 -21.80 16.31
N ARG A 16 7.10 -22.72 15.98
CA ARG A 16 6.01 -22.49 15.03
C ARG A 16 4.96 -21.63 15.70
N GLY A 17 5.33 -20.38 16.00
CA GLY A 17 4.41 -19.38 16.51
C GLY A 17 3.16 -19.37 15.65
N GLU A 18 2.00 -19.34 16.32
CA GLU A 18 0.70 -19.38 15.67
C GLU A 18 0.67 -18.36 14.53
N THR A 19 0.53 -18.86 13.30
CA THR A 19 0.51 -17.99 12.12
C THR A 19 -0.82 -17.26 12.12
N LYS A 20 -0.82 -16.02 12.60
CA LYS A 20 -2.01 -15.18 12.58
C LYS A 20 -2.24 -14.72 11.14
N LEU A 21 -3.25 -15.29 10.50
CA LEU A 21 -3.71 -14.83 9.19
C LEU A 21 -4.47 -13.51 9.39
N LEU A 22 -3.76 -12.39 9.25
CA LEU A 22 -4.38 -11.08 9.24
C LEU A 22 -4.88 -10.77 7.83
N ARG A 23 -6.15 -10.35 7.74
CA ARG A 23 -6.76 -9.94 6.47
C ARG A 23 -6.12 -8.64 5.98
N THR A 24 -5.63 -8.65 4.76
CA THR A 24 -5.20 -7.44 4.04
C THR A 24 -6.33 -7.03 3.10
N GLU A 25 -6.68 -5.75 3.11
CA GLU A 25 -7.81 -5.21 2.34
C GLU A 25 -7.31 -4.19 1.33
N ILE A 26 -7.68 -4.35 0.06
CA ILE A 26 -7.39 -3.40 -1.01
C ILE A 26 -8.72 -2.94 -1.57
N HIS A 27 -8.99 -1.65 -1.44
CA HIS A 27 -10.25 -1.05 -1.89
C HIS A 27 -10.21 -0.73 -3.39
N ASN A 28 -11.34 -0.31 -3.94
CA ASN A 28 -11.49 -0.03 -5.37
C ASN A 28 -10.57 1.11 -5.86
N GLY A 29 -10.21 1.06 -7.14
CA GLY A 29 -9.42 2.12 -7.79
C GLY A 29 -7.97 2.23 -7.32
N CYS A 30 -7.46 1.26 -6.54
CA CYS A 30 -6.07 1.26 -6.12
C CYS A 30 -5.13 0.84 -7.27
N TRP A 31 -3.97 1.49 -7.36
CA TRP A 31 -2.88 1.08 -8.23
C TRP A 31 -1.68 0.63 -7.37
N ILE A 32 -1.30 -0.64 -7.52
CA ILE A 32 -0.14 -1.22 -6.85
C ILE A 32 1.01 -1.35 -7.86
N GLY A 33 2.08 -0.60 -7.63
CA GLY A 33 3.29 -0.67 -8.45
C GLY A 33 4.03 -2.00 -8.34
N LEU A 34 4.93 -2.24 -9.28
CA LEU A 34 5.72 -3.47 -9.32
C LEU A 34 6.58 -3.64 -8.05
N GLY A 35 6.64 -4.86 -7.51
CA GLY A 35 7.53 -5.19 -6.39
C GLY A 35 7.12 -4.59 -5.03
N VAL A 36 5.89 -4.09 -4.90
CA VAL A 36 5.36 -3.63 -3.61
C VAL A 36 5.19 -4.80 -2.64
N THR A 37 5.60 -4.60 -1.39
CA THR A 37 5.35 -5.53 -0.28
C THR A 37 4.37 -4.90 0.71
N ILE A 38 3.19 -5.50 0.88
CA ILE A 38 2.18 -5.07 1.86
C ILE A 38 2.23 -6.01 3.06
N LEU A 39 2.46 -5.46 4.26
CA LEU A 39 2.48 -6.28 5.48
C LEU A 39 1.07 -6.83 5.81
N PRO A 40 0.97 -7.95 6.55
CA PRO A 40 -0.32 -8.52 6.94
C PRO A 40 -1.17 -7.55 7.77
N GLY A 41 -2.48 -7.54 7.55
CA GLY A 41 -3.41 -6.74 8.35
C GLY A 41 -3.55 -5.27 7.94
N ILE A 42 -2.99 -4.91 6.78
CA ILE A 42 -3.02 -3.54 6.27
C ILE A 42 -4.26 -3.31 5.39
N VAL A 43 -4.84 -2.13 5.53
CA VAL A 43 -5.91 -1.62 4.67
C VAL A 43 -5.35 -0.56 3.71
N ILE A 44 -5.51 -0.79 2.41
CA ILE A 44 -5.22 0.16 1.34
C ILE A 44 -6.52 0.85 0.95
N GLY A 45 -6.64 2.13 1.32
CA GLY A 45 -7.83 2.94 1.05
C GLY A 45 -8.10 3.13 -0.45
N GLU A 46 -9.36 3.40 -0.77
CA GLU A 46 -9.84 3.60 -2.14
C GLU A 46 -9.03 4.67 -2.90
N GLY A 47 -8.74 4.41 -4.18
CA GLY A 47 -8.00 5.33 -5.04
C GLY A 47 -6.53 5.53 -4.68
N CYS A 48 -5.96 4.72 -3.79
CA CYS A 48 -4.54 4.84 -3.44
C CYS A 48 -3.62 4.39 -4.58
N VAL A 49 -2.48 5.08 -4.72
CA VAL A 49 -1.37 4.64 -5.57
C VAL A 49 -0.20 4.28 -4.67
N ILE A 50 0.32 3.06 -4.82
CA ILE A 50 1.52 2.60 -4.11
C ILE A 50 2.66 2.49 -5.14
N ALA A 51 3.68 3.33 -5.03
CA ALA A 51 4.80 3.35 -5.95
C ALA A 51 5.60 2.03 -5.93
N ALA A 52 6.24 1.69 -7.05
CA ALA A 52 7.04 0.48 -7.19
C ALA A 52 8.10 0.32 -6.09
N GLY A 53 8.35 -0.91 -5.66
CA GLY A 53 9.34 -1.25 -4.63
C GLY A 53 9.01 -0.80 -3.20
N SER A 54 7.81 -0.29 -2.94
CA SER A 54 7.44 0.21 -1.60
C SER A 54 7.15 -0.91 -0.60
N VAL A 55 7.45 -0.67 0.69
CA VAL A 55 7.10 -1.57 1.80
C VAL A 55 6.05 -0.91 2.69
N VAL A 56 4.80 -1.35 2.56
CA VAL A 56 3.65 -0.79 3.27
C VAL A 56 3.51 -1.45 4.65
N ASN A 57 3.81 -0.68 5.70
CA ASN A 57 3.75 -1.14 7.09
C ASN A 57 2.65 -0.48 7.94
N LYS A 58 1.82 0.39 7.34
CA LYS A 58 0.70 1.08 7.97
C LYS A 58 -0.45 1.22 6.97
N ASN A 59 -1.67 1.39 7.47
CA ASN A 59 -2.84 1.63 6.62
C ASN A 59 -2.65 2.89 5.76
N CYS A 60 -3.19 2.82 4.55
CA CYS A 60 -3.16 3.92 3.58
C CYS A 60 -4.54 4.59 3.53
N GLU A 61 -4.58 5.89 3.80
CA GLU A 61 -5.76 6.74 3.62
C GLU A 61 -6.09 6.94 2.14
N LYS A 62 -7.39 7.07 1.83
CA LYS A 62 -7.95 7.20 0.47
C LYS A 62 -7.24 8.27 -0.36
N ASN A 63 -7.15 8.03 -1.68
CA ASN A 63 -6.59 8.94 -2.66
C ASN A 63 -5.20 9.46 -2.25
N GLY A 64 -4.36 8.61 -1.67
CA GLY A 64 -2.98 8.95 -1.33
C GLY A 64 -1.99 8.28 -2.27
N LEU A 65 -0.92 9.00 -2.64
CA LEU A 65 0.28 8.42 -3.22
C LEU A 65 1.22 8.02 -2.08
N TYR A 66 1.57 6.74 -1.99
CA TYR A 66 2.53 6.21 -1.02
C TYR A 66 3.77 5.68 -1.71
N ALA A 67 4.95 6.00 -1.19
CA ALA A 67 6.22 5.51 -1.73
C ALA A 67 7.27 5.25 -0.64
N GLY A 68 8.21 4.35 -0.93
CA GLY A 68 9.44 4.14 -0.15
C GLY A 68 9.43 2.93 0.78
N VAL A 69 10.53 2.78 1.52
CA VAL A 69 10.76 1.68 2.48
C VAL A 69 11.19 2.29 3.83
N PRO A 70 10.27 2.48 4.81
CA PRO A 70 8.84 2.17 4.74
C PRO A 70 8.06 3.16 3.86
N ALA A 71 6.92 2.73 3.35
CA ALA A 71 6.04 3.54 2.53
C ALA A 71 5.47 4.70 3.34
N LYS A 72 5.60 5.92 2.83
CA LYS A 72 5.05 7.14 3.42
C LYS A 72 4.16 7.85 2.41
N ARG A 73 3.16 8.58 2.91
CA ARG A 73 2.31 9.44 2.08
C ARG A 73 3.18 10.55 1.49
N VAL A 74 3.25 10.60 0.17
CA VAL A 74 4.03 11.57 -0.62
C VAL A 74 3.17 12.77 -0.96
N LYS A 75 1.94 12.52 -1.45
CA LYS A 75 0.98 13.56 -1.79
C LYS A 75 -0.45 13.00 -1.85
N ASP A 76 -1.38 13.93 -1.96
CA ASP A 76 -2.80 13.70 -2.13
C ASP A 76 -3.09 13.61 -3.63
N LEU A 77 -3.88 12.62 -4.03
CA LEU A 77 -4.36 12.46 -5.38
C LEU A 77 -5.70 13.17 -5.54
N PRO A 78 -5.96 13.79 -6.70
CA PRO A 78 -7.24 14.43 -6.95
C PRO A 78 -8.37 13.40 -6.88
N VAL A 79 -9.41 13.71 -6.11
CA VAL A 79 -10.62 12.89 -6.09
C VAL A 79 -11.44 13.27 -7.32
N LEU A 80 -11.83 12.25 -8.06
CA LEU A 80 -12.62 12.40 -9.26
C LEU A 80 -14.08 12.75 -8.91
N SER A 81 -14.31 13.99 -8.47
CA SER A 81 -15.66 14.51 -8.26
C SER A 81 -16.25 14.86 -9.62
N LEU A 82 -16.91 13.89 -10.29
CA LEU A 82 -17.63 14.09 -11.56
C LEU A 82 -16.81 14.88 -12.60
N TYR A 83 -16.05 14.23 -13.48
CA TYR A 83 -15.40 14.90 -14.62
C TYR A 83 -16.35 15.93 -15.27
N PRO A 84 -16.05 17.25 -15.28
CA PRO A 84 -16.38 18.04 -16.43
C PRO A 84 -15.28 17.75 -17.45
N PHE A 85 -15.57 16.93 -18.46
CA PHE A 85 -14.64 16.61 -19.55
C PHE A 85 -14.26 17.83 -20.44
N HIS A 86 -14.38 19.05 -19.94
CA HIS A 86 -14.06 20.30 -20.61
C HIS A 86 -13.23 21.14 -19.65
N ASN A 87 -11.90 21.13 -19.80
CA ASN A 87 -10.99 22.28 -19.61
C ASN A 87 -9.51 21.87 -19.64
N GLY A 88 -9.13 21.01 -20.58
CA GLY A 88 -7.75 20.99 -21.13
C GLY A 88 -6.58 20.78 -20.18
N VAL A 89 -6.78 20.10 -19.04
CA VAL A 89 -5.65 19.65 -18.22
C VAL A 89 -5.14 18.35 -18.82
N GLU A 90 -3.95 18.41 -19.42
CA GLU A 90 -3.21 17.22 -19.88
C GLU A 90 -3.08 16.24 -18.72
N VAL A 91 -3.52 15.00 -18.95
CA VAL A 91 -3.17 13.89 -18.08
C VAL A 91 -1.68 13.72 -18.26
N ASP A 92 -0.89 14.01 -17.23
CA ASP A 92 0.55 13.75 -17.27
C ASP A 92 0.74 12.23 -17.28
N GLU A 93 0.81 11.67 -18.49
CA GLU A 93 1.03 10.23 -18.75
C GLU A 93 2.45 9.78 -18.37
N SER A 94 3.30 10.64 -17.78
CA SER A 94 4.68 10.33 -17.41
C SER A 94 4.84 9.47 -16.14
N PHE A 95 3.95 8.50 -15.95
CA PHE A 95 4.10 7.42 -14.98
C PHE A 95 4.44 6.06 -15.62
N ASP A 96 4.91 6.07 -16.89
CA ASP A 96 5.65 4.97 -17.52
C ASP A 96 7.18 5.18 -17.41
#